data_AF-A0A127PQQ8-F1
#
_entry.id   AF-A0A127PQQ8-F1
#
_cell.length_a   1.000
_cell.length_b   1.000
_cell.length_c   1.000
_cell.angle_alpha   90.00
_cell.angle_beta   90.00
_cell.angle_gamma   90.00
#
_symmetry.space_group_name_H-M   'P 1'
#
loop_
_entity.id
_entity.type
_entity.pdbx_description
1 polymer ?
#
loop_
_entity_poly.entity_id
_entity_poly.type
_entity_poly.pdbx_seq_one_letter_code
_entity_poly.pdbx_strand_id
1 'polypeptide(L)'
;MNFLDTTLGQMHVKWAQWALTTFFLRFPKTRPVLYLDSSALYICIDDVDSDIQNLASIFDNEIRPLTANIRLVTMVPSGATEITNHLTLEEESWLAGQAITTFNLQKIMSMSVPDFPIGSIDFDNTKDKWIFSSPSDLNAEERDLVIKAKEKLGLPGDLIFSQIAIPPEGVPLGAKIASLPRESPLILISAREMRQFPVAIKKMVEKDEDEWRYSVSRRIDLASKVGAGADTSHSSCLFSPEYGGELKLSELLSLYDVIYLMPSKEGSDWIQENHLTLADMRMLLEMERIRLVFPYSIEHYPYLFSLLEDISSDSIILSRCLAGKVVEKVAPKDPVLYAPLSNSQRSQLLSALHGIGDPFSNALVNSYSRHFQGQNAALLHMGATASLGYGVGAHIGDLIHSRTGKDARLELSTAGAGVEWAIGLGAAYIPRSYGHGYDETHNSLIVASYMSRTKMVPADPVASRLHTVADGLLSLSGIPPLEIAKNFNSSAAAQFRRYSARLANATADVNELRAIVTAINEDTLKFERRSDRISRLKIDALLVGIAAKPLGDLIDNQMLFGSVAAAWIYELMKDKIPSAFSDKLSEISQIILSILTSSSPDAVIVSRARQAMHKKL
;
A
#
# COMPACT_ATOMS: atom_id res chain seq x y z
N MET A 1 45.54 -23.02 -10.34
CA MET A 1 44.70 -21.89 -9.88
C MET A 1 43.68 -22.51 -8.93
N ASN A 2 43.61 -22.05 -7.68
CA ASN A 2 42.63 -22.59 -6.74
C ASN A 2 41.22 -22.22 -7.25
N PHE A 3 40.21 -23.07 -7.05
CA PHE A 3 38.84 -22.79 -7.50
C PHE A 3 38.34 -21.44 -6.97
N LEU A 4 38.68 -21.14 -5.71
CA LEU A 4 38.34 -19.89 -5.04
C LEU A 4 39.12 -18.65 -5.54
N ASP A 5 40.18 -18.84 -6.32
CA ASP A 5 40.94 -17.73 -6.92
C ASP A 5 40.27 -17.20 -8.20
N THR A 6 39.30 -17.95 -8.75
CA THR A 6 38.56 -17.57 -9.96
C THR A 6 37.30 -16.79 -9.61
N THR A 7 36.95 -15.80 -10.44
CA THR A 7 35.70 -15.03 -10.30
C THR A 7 34.49 -15.96 -10.36
N LEU A 8 34.49 -16.91 -11.30
CA LEU A 8 33.41 -17.88 -11.45
C LEU A 8 33.30 -18.80 -10.23
N GLY A 9 34.41 -19.27 -9.67
CA GLY A 9 34.40 -20.10 -8.46
C GLY A 9 33.86 -19.36 -7.23
N GLN A 10 34.22 -18.08 -7.06
CA GLN A 10 33.64 -17.23 -6.02
C GLN A 10 32.13 -17.03 -6.23
N MET A 11 31.67 -16.89 -7.48
CA MET A 11 30.25 -16.79 -7.79
C MET A 11 29.50 -18.09 -7.49
N HIS A 12 30.09 -19.24 -7.79
CA HIS A 12 29.53 -20.56 -7.47
C HIS A 12 29.35 -20.75 -5.95
N VAL A 13 30.28 -20.25 -5.13
CA VAL A 13 30.12 -20.24 -3.67
C VAL A 13 28.91 -19.41 -3.24
N LYS A 14 28.73 -18.20 -3.80
CA LYS A 14 27.57 -17.35 -3.53
C LYS A 14 26.25 -18.03 -3.95
N TRP A 15 26.23 -18.68 -5.12
CA TRP A 15 25.10 -19.49 -5.58
C TRP A 15 24.79 -20.68 -4.66
N ALA A 16 25.81 -21.34 -4.14
CA ALA A 16 25.64 -22.43 -3.18
C ALA A 16 25.14 -21.96 -1.82
N GLN A 17 25.56 -20.78 -1.35
CA GLN A 17 25.03 -20.15 -0.14
C GLN A 17 23.54 -19.82 -0.29
N TRP A 18 23.13 -19.28 -1.45
CA TRP A 18 21.72 -19.05 -1.75
C TRP A 18 20.91 -20.36 -1.84
N ALA A 19 21.47 -21.40 -2.48
CA ALA A 19 20.82 -22.70 -2.58
C ALA A 19 20.66 -23.36 -1.19
N LEU A 20 21.68 -23.25 -0.33
CA LEU A 20 21.66 -23.69 1.06
C LEU A 20 20.54 -23.03 1.86
N THR A 21 20.46 -21.70 1.81
CA THR A 21 19.45 -20.95 2.58
C THR A 21 18.05 -21.22 2.05
N THR A 22 17.86 -21.29 0.73
CA THR A 22 16.58 -21.64 0.11
C THR A 22 16.13 -23.05 0.52
N PHE A 23 17.07 -24.01 0.49
CA PHE A 23 16.82 -25.37 0.97
C PHE A 23 16.46 -25.39 2.46
N PHE A 24 17.18 -24.66 3.30
CA PHE A 24 16.92 -24.63 4.74
C PHE A 24 15.56 -23.99 5.07
N LEU A 25 15.19 -22.91 4.37
CA LEU A 25 13.86 -22.30 4.50
C LEU A 25 12.77 -23.32 4.17
N ARG A 26 12.94 -24.12 3.12
CA ARG A 26 11.97 -25.14 2.70
C ARG A 26 11.93 -26.35 3.62
N PHE A 27 13.08 -26.76 4.14
CA PHE A 27 13.24 -27.94 4.98
C PHE A 27 13.93 -27.56 6.31
N PRO A 28 13.23 -26.86 7.22
CA PRO A 28 13.84 -26.34 8.45
C PRO A 28 14.29 -27.42 9.44
N LYS A 29 14.01 -28.70 9.19
CA LYS A 29 14.47 -29.81 10.04
C LYS A 29 15.92 -30.23 9.78
N THR A 30 16.42 -30.02 8.57
CA THR A 30 17.62 -30.73 8.06
C THR A 30 18.94 -30.09 8.46
N ARG A 31 18.91 -28.88 9.06
CA ARG A 31 20.08 -28.10 9.53
C ARG A 31 21.28 -28.18 8.56
N PRO A 32 21.11 -27.75 7.31
CA PRO A 32 22.11 -27.98 6.28
C PRO A 32 23.37 -27.14 6.52
N VAL A 33 24.55 -27.70 6.18
CA VAL A 33 25.87 -27.04 6.26
C VAL A 33 26.57 -27.13 4.91
N LEU A 34 27.24 -26.06 4.49
CA LEU A 34 27.94 -25.98 3.20
C LEU A 34 29.43 -26.30 3.34
N TYR A 35 29.92 -27.19 2.49
CA TYR A 35 31.32 -27.58 2.39
C TYR A 35 31.86 -27.41 0.97
N LEU A 36 33.17 -27.21 0.85
CA LEU A 36 33.91 -27.18 -0.41
C LEU A 36 34.99 -28.26 -0.40
N ASP A 37 35.03 -29.07 -1.45
CA ASP A 37 36.18 -29.92 -1.76
C ASP A 37 36.62 -29.66 -3.19
N SER A 38 37.83 -29.13 -3.32
CA SER A 38 38.50 -28.80 -4.59
C SER A 38 37.67 -27.83 -5.46
N SER A 39 36.72 -28.33 -6.25
CA SER A 39 35.83 -27.56 -7.13
C SER A 39 34.36 -27.96 -7.00
N ALA A 40 34.00 -28.82 -6.05
CA ALA A 40 32.65 -29.29 -5.82
C ALA A 40 32.12 -28.75 -4.48
N LEU A 41 30.88 -28.29 -4.49
CA LEU A 41 30.20 -27.74 -3.33
C LEU A 41 29.19 -28.76 -2.81
N TYR A 42 29.17 -28.97 -1.50
CA TYR A 42 28.36 -30.00 -0.85
C TYR A 42 27.49 -29.36 0.22
N ILE A 43 26.18 -29.54 0.11
CA ILE A 43 25.24 -29.23 1.19
C ILE A 43 25.03 -30.53 1.96
N CYS A 44 25.61 -30.60 3.16
CA CYS A 44 25.46 -31.72 4.06
C CYS A 44 24.22 -31.52 4.92
N ILE A 45 23.38 -32.54 5.05
CA ILE A 45 22.22 -32.53 5.95
C ILE A 45 22.35 -33.62 7.01
N ASP A 46 21.88 -33.31 8.22
CA ASP A 46 21.77 -34.31 9.26
C ASP A 46 20.66 -35.31 8.89
N ASP A 47 20.92 -36.60 9.06
CA ASP A 47 20.03 -37.72 8.68
C ASP A 47 18.80 -37.77 9.60
N VAL A 48 17.81 -36.92 9.30
CA VAL A 48 16.55 -36.81 10.04
C VAL A 48 15.45 -37.46 9.23
N ASP A 49 15.26 -38.78 9.38
CA ASP A 49 14.06 -39.56 9.02
C ASP A 49 13.44 -39.31 7.62
N SER A 50 14.21 -38.79 6.66
CA SER A 50 13.70 -38.26 5.40
C SER A 50 14.17 -39.08 4.20
N ASP A 51 13.26 -39.26 3.25
CA ASP A 51 13.58 -39.82 1.93
C ASP A 51 14.57 -38.88 1.22
N ILE A 52 15.86 -39.13 1.43
CA ILE A 52 16.96 -38.36 0.85
C ILE A 52 16.85 -38.30 -0.68
N GLN A 53 16.27 -39.32 -1.32
CA GLN A 53 16.08 -39.32 -2.77
C GLN A 53 15.04 -38.28 -3.18
N ASN A 54 13.95 -38.17 -2.43
CA ASN A 54 12.95 -37.14 -2.66
C ASN A 54 13.51 -35.73 -2.39
N LEU A 55 14.25 -35.54 -1.29
CA LEU A 55 14.90 -34.25 -1.00
C LEU A 55 15.92 -33.85 -2.07
N ALA A 56 16.75 -34.80 -2.51
CA ALA A 56 17.72 -34.58 -3.59
C ALA A 56 17.03 -34.25 -4.92
N SER A 57 15.92 -34.93 -5.24
CA SER A 57 15.12 -34.64 -6.42
C SER A 57 14.55 -33.22 -6.41
N ILE A 58 13.96 -32.78 -5.28
CA ILE A 58 13.46 -31.41 -5.13
C ILE A 58 14.61 -30.42 -5.23
N PHE A 59 15.74 -30.70 -4.56
CA PHE A 59 16.92 -29.83 -4.62
C PHE A 59 17.41 -29.66 -6.06
N ASP A 60 17.61 -30.76 -6.80
CA ASP A 60 18.15 -30.72 -8.15
C ASP A 60 17.22 -30.08 -9.18
N ASN A 61 15.89 -30.19 -9.00
CA ASN A 61 14.89 -29.70 -9.95
C ASN A 61 14.41 -28.28 -9.66
N GLU A 62 14.35 -27.86 -8.39
CA GLU A 62 13.69 -26.62 -7.98
C GLU A 62 14.63 -25.59 -7.34
N ILE A 63 15.77 -26.01 -6.79
CA ILE A 63 16.64 -25.14 -5.97
C ILE A 63 18.02 -24.97 -6.59
N ARG A 64 18.63 -26.04 -7.09
CA ARG A 64 20.02 -26.03 -7.54
C ARG A 64 20.20 -25.19 -8.82
N PRO A 65 21.09 -24.20 -8.81
CA PRO A 65 21.52 -23.53 -10.04
C PRO A 65 22.18 -24.52 -11.01
N LEU A 66 21.67 -24.61 -12.24
CA LEU A 66 22.15 -25.56 -13.27
C LEU A 66 23.64 -25.42 -13.60
N THR A 67 24.20 -24.23 -13.43
CA THR A 67 25.59 -23.89 -13.78
C THR A 67 26.60 -24.23 -12.68
N ALA A 68 26.14 -24.58 -11.47
CA ALA A 68 27.01 -24.83 -10.33
C ALA A 68 27.04 -26.32 -9.94
N ASN A 69 28.23 -26.87 -9.71
CA ASN A 69 28.39 -28.24 -9.22
C ASN A 69 28.14 -28.31 -7.70
N ILE A 70 26.86 -28.28 -7.33
CA ILE A 70 26.38 -28.38 -5.94
C ILE A 70 25.66 -29.70 -5.76
N ARG A 71 25.94 -30.40 -4.65
CA ARG A 71 25.35 -31.71 -4.33
C ARG A 71 24.78 -31.73 -2.92
N LEU A 72 23.60 -32.33 -2.76
CA LEU A 72 23.03 -32.65 -1.46
C LEU A 72 23.60 -33.99 -0.98
N VAL A 73 24.15 -34.06 0.24
CA VAL A 73 24.79 -35.26 0.81
C VAL A 73 24.44 -35.42 2.29
N THR A 74 24.59 -36.63 2.83
CA THR A 74 24.42 -36.95 4.26
C THR A 74 25.74 -37.15 5.00
N MET A 75 26.85 -37.26 4.27
CA MET A 75 28.19 -37.40 4.84
C MET A 75 29.13 -36.40 4.18
N VAL A 76 29.91 -35.71 5.00
CA VAL A 76 30.92 -34.75 4.56
C VAL A 76 32.05 -35.48 3.83
N PRO A 77 32.42 -35.08 2.61
CA PRO A 77 33.56 -35.67 1.90
C PRO A 77 34.88 -35.48 2.67
N SER A 78 35.76 -36.47 2.62
CA SER A 78 37.06 -36.41 3.29
C SER A 78 37.91 -35.27 2.71
N GLY A 79 38.35 -34.34 3.58
CA GLY A 79 39.18 -33.20 3.19
C GLY A 79 38.40 -31.95 2.77
N ALA A 80 37.06 -31.97 2.83
CA ALA A 80 36.25 -30.79 2.57
C ALA A 80 36.36 -29.74 3.69
N THR A 81 36.35 -28.46 3.32
CA THR A 81 36.35 -27.33 4.26
C THR A 81 34.96 -26.73 4.40
N GLU A 82 34.57 -26.43 5.64
CA GLU A 82 33.29 -25.77 5.90
C GLU A 82 33.31 -24.31 5.45
N ILE A 83 32.24 -23.86 4.80
CA ILE A 83 32.02 -22.46 4.44
C ILE A 83 31.05 -21.86 5.46
N THR A 84 31.58 -21.05 6.38
CA THR A 84 30.81 -20.44 7.48
C THR A 84 30.29 -19.04 7.18
N ASN A 85 30.75 -18.41 6.08
CA ASN A 85 30.25 -17.09 5.70
C ASN A 85 28.80 -17.20 5.25
N HIS A 86 27.92 -16.43 5.88
CA HIS A 86 26.54 -16.25 5.45
C HIS A 86 26.39 -14.91 4.73
N LEU A 87 25.40 -14.82 3.83
CA LEU A 87 25.03 -13.55 3.22
C LEU A 87 24.47 -12.62 4.29
N THR A 88 24.88 -11.36 4.24
CA THR A 88 24.33 -10.30 5.10
C THR A 88 22.92 -9.93 4.65
N LEU A 89 22.14 -9.29 5.53
CA LEU A 89 20.80 -8.79 5.17
C LEU A 89 20.85 -7.79 4.00
N GLU A 90 21.91 -6.98 3.92
CA GLU A 90 22.11 -6.04 2.81
C GLU A 90 22.30 -6.78 1.49
N GLU A 91 23.23 -7.74 1.46
CA GLU A 91 23.45 -8.63 0.31
C GLU A 91 22.16 -9.34 -0.13
N GLU A 92 21.41 -9.89 0.81
CA GLU A 92 20.14 -10.59 0.54
C GLU A 92 19.03 -9.65 0.04
N SER A 93 19.01 -8.39 0.49
CA SER A 93 18.05 -7.38 0.03
C SER A 93 18.28 -6.97 -1.42
N TRP A 94 19.52 -7.13 -1.90
CA TRP A 94 19.93 -6.88 -3.29
C TRP A 94 20.11 -8.15 -4.11
N LEU A 95 19.60 -9.29 -3.61
CA LEU A 95 19.62 -10.61 -4.27
C LEU A 95 21.04 -11.13 -4.58
N ALA A 96 22.04 -10.72 -3.80
CA ALA A 96 23.41 -11.19 -3.98
C ALA A 96 23.45 -12.72 -3.86
N GLY A 97 24.16 -13.36 -4.79
CA GLY A 97 24.25 -14.82 -4.85
C GLY A 97 22.99 -15.54 -5.32
N GLN A 98 21.91 -14.85 -5.70
CA GLN A 98 20.80 -15.49 -6.40
C GLN A 98 21.15 -15.71 -7.88
N ALA A 99 20.85 -16.88 -8.40
CA ALA A 99 20.95 -17.13 -9.83
C ALA A 99 19.81 -16.42 -10.56
N ILE A 100 20.14 -15.39 -11.35
CA ILE A 100 19.18 -14.56 -12.07
C ILE A 100 19.57 -14.44 -13.54
N THR A 101 18.59 -14.15 -14.40
CA THR A 101 18.84 -13.90 -15.82
C THR A 101 19.66 -12.63 -16.01
N THR A 102 20.42 -12.55 -17.11
CA THR A 102 21.20 -11.35 -17.47
C THR A 102 20.30 -10.10 -17.58
N PHE A 103 19.05 -10.27 -18.03
CA PHE A 103 18.06 -9.20 -18.06
C PHE A 103 17.74 -8.66 -16.66
N ASN A 104 17.43 -9.54 -15.71
CA ASN A 104 17.14 -9.15 -14.32
C ASN A 104 18.38 -8.56 -13.65
N LEU A 105 19.57 -9.11 -13.91
CA LEU A 105 20.84 -8.56 -13.40
C LEU A 105 21.05 -7.11 -13.84
N GLN A 106 20.90 -6.83 -15.13
CA GLN A 106 21.05 -5.47 -15.67
C GLN A 106 20.06 -4.49 -15.05
N LYS A 107 18.82 -4.92 -14.85
CA LYS A 107 17.78 -4.11 -14.22
C LYS A 107 18.12 -3.79 -12.76
N ILE A 108 18.51 -4.80 -11.97
CA ILE A 108 18.88 -4.60 -10.58
C ILE A 108 20.13 -3.71 -10.48
N MET A 109 21.12 -3.91 -11.35
CA MET A 109 22.29 -3.03 -11.43
C MET A 109 21.88 -1.57 -11.60
N SER A 110 21.01 -1.27 -12.56
CA SER A 110 20.55 0.12 -12.77
C SER A 110 19.76 0.70 -11.59
N MET A 111 19.08 -0.13 -10.79
CA MET A 111 18.36 0.33 -9.61
C MET A 111 19.25 0.46 -8.37
N SER A 112 20.41 -0.19 -8.35
CA SER A 112 21.27 -0.29 -7.16
C SER A 112 21.96 1.04 -6.79
N VAL A 113 22.22 1.89 -7.79
CA VAL A 113 22.84 3.22 -7.66
C VAL A 113 22.07 4.24 -8.50
N PRO A 114 21.99 5.51 -8.04
CA PRO A 114 21.40 6.59 -8.85
C PRO A 114 22.25 6.89 -10.09
N ASP A 115 21.63 7.47 -11.11
CA ASP A 115 22.28 7.93 -12.35
C ASP A 115 23.16 6.88 -13.06
N PHE A 116 22.80 5.60 -12.93
CA PHE A 116 23.58 4.50 -13.50
C PHE A 116 23.78 4.67 -15.04
N PRO A 117 25.03 4.57 -15.54
CA PRO A 117 25.32 4.83 -16.93
C PRO A 117 24.70 3.81 -17.87
N ILE A 118 24.52 4.21 -19.13
CA ILE A 118 23.97 3.32 -20.15
C ILE A 118 24.99 2.23 -20.50
N GLY A 119 24.63 0.98 -20.27
CA GLY A 119 25.44 -0.16 -20.74
C GLY A 119 24.98 -1.51 -20.21
N SER A 120 25.48 -2.59 -20.77
CA SER A 120 25.14 -3.96 -20.36
C SER A 120 26.33 -4.61 -19.67
N ILE A 121 26.06 -5.33 -18.58
CA ILE A 121 27.04 -6.22 -17.98
C ILE A 121 26.85 -7.63 -18.54
N ASP A 122 27.95 -8.31 -18.80
CA ASP A 122 28.01 -9.74 -19.12
C ASP A 122 29.28 -10.37 -18.52
N PHE A 123 29.32 -11.69 -18.44
CA PHE A 123 30.49 -12.43 -17.94
C PHE A 123 31.24 -13.13 -19.06
N ASP A 124 32.51 -12.79 -19.26
CA ASP A 124 33.37 -13.44 -20.23
C ASP A 124 34.08 -14.65 -19.58
N ASN A 125 33.52 -15.84 -19.82
CA ASN A 125 34.07 -17.10 -19.30
C ASN A 125 35.52 -17.38 -19.75
N THR A 126 35.97 -16.81 -20.87
CA THR A 126 37.35 -17.02 -21.36
C THR A 126 38.36 -16.19 -20.58
N LYS A 127 37.93 -15.01 -20.10
CA LYS A 127 38.77 -14.09 -19.33
C LYS A 127 38.54 -14.18 -17.84
N ASP A 128 37.50 -14.89 -17.40
CA ASP A 128 37.04 -14.99 -16.01
C ASP A 128 36.78 -13.59 -15.40
N LYS A 129 36.18 -12.70 -16.20
CA LYS A 129 35.96 -11.28 -15.83
C LYS A 129 34.60 -10.78 -16.29
N TRP A 130 34.08 -9.82 -15.54
CA TRP A 130 32.90 -9.08 -15.95
C TRP A 130 33.25 -8.04 -17.01
N ILE A 131 32.39 -7.88 -18.00
CA ILE A 131 32.53 -6.87 -19.04
C ILE A 131 31.32 -5.96 -18.99
N PHE A 132 31.55 -4.67 -18.71
CA PHE A 132 30.54 -3.63 -18.88
C PHE A 132 30.71 -2.96 -20.25
N SER A 133 29.68 -3.09 -21.06
CA SER A 133 29.63 -2.60 -22.43
C SER A 133 28.76 -1.36 -22.55
N SER A 134 29.35 -0.23 -22.93
CA SER A 134 28.67 1.06 -23.10
C SER A 134 28.69 1.54 -24.57
N PRO A 135 27.65 2.23 -25.06
CA PRO A 135 27.68 2.87 -26.38
C PRO A 135 28.65 4.06 -26.45
N SER A 136 28.92 4.71 -25.32
CA SER A 136 29.85 5.85 -25.19
C SER A 136 31.02 5.49 -24.29
N ASP A 137 32.14 6.20 -24.45
CA ASP A 137 33.23 6.10 -23.47
C ASP A 137 32.75 6.69 -22.14
N LEU A 138 33.00 5.95 -21.05
CA LEU A 138 32.55 6.32 -19.72
C LEU A 138 33.63 7.14 -19.02
N ASN A 139 33.23 8.23 -18.39
CA ASN A 139 34.12 9.02 -17.54
C ASN A 139 34.44 8.30 -16.22
N ALA A 140 35.34 8.86 -15.40
CA ALA A 140 35.77 8.22 -14.15
C ALA A 140 34.64 8.05 -13.13
N GLU A 141 33.72 9.02 -13.05
CA GLU A 141 32.56 8.97 -12.14
C GLU A 141 31.57 7.90 -12.56
N GLU A 142 31.27 7.80 -13.85
CA GLU A 142 30.40 6.76 -14.42
C GLU A 142 30.99 5.36 -14.19
N ARG A 143 32.30 5.18 -14.38
CA ARG A 143 32.98 3.91 -14.09
C ARG A 143 32.88 3.53 -12.61
N ASP A 144 33.06 4.50 -11.72
CA ASP A 144 32.92 4.31 -10.27
C ASP A 144 31.48 3.90 -9.89
N LEU A 145 30.45 4.48 -10.52
CA LEU A 145 29.06 4.07 -10.32
C LEU A 145 28.82 2.60 -10.71
N VAL A 146 29.39 2.14 -11.82
CA VAL A 146 29.27 0.71 -12.23
C VAL A 146 29.99 -0.21 -11.26
N ILE A 147 31.15 0.19 -10.77
CA ILE A 147 31.91 -0.58 -9.76
C ILE A 147 31.10 -0.69 -8.47
N LYS A 148 30.57 0.44 -7.96
CA LYS A 148 29.69 0.46 -6.77
C LYS A 148 28.46 -0.42 -6.93
N ALA A 149 27.81 -0.38 -8.08
CA ALA A 149 26.66 -1.25 -8.38
C ALA A 149 27.05 -2.74 -8.35
N LYS A 150 28.19 -3.10 -8.95
CA LYS A 150 28.73 -4.47 -8.93
C LYS A 150 29.01 -4.94 -7.50
N GLU A 151 29.66 -4.11 -6.69
CA GLU A 151 29.99 -4.39 -5.30
C GLU A 151 28.74 -4.57 -4.44
N LYS A 152 27.75 -3.69 -4.61
CA LYS A 152 26.47 -3.74 -3.90
C LYS A 152 25.67 -5.02 -4.18
N LEU A 153 25.82 -5.59 -5.37
CA LEU A 153 25.23 -6.89 -5.74
C LEU A 153 26.08 -8.09 -5.34
N GLY A 154 27.22 -7.86 -4.68
CA GLY A 154 28.13 -8.91 -4.25
C GLY A 154 28.76 -9.70 -5.41
N LEU A 155 28.88 -9.10 -6.59
CA LEU A 155 29.49 -9.75 -7.75
C LEU A 155 31.04 -9.76 -7.59
N PRO A 156 31.67 -10.94 -7.53
CA PRO A 156 33.13 -11.06 -7.34
C PRO A 156 33.92 -10.65 -8.59
N GLY A 157 35.25 -10.56 -8.44
CA GLY A 157 36.19 -10.42 -9.56
C GLY A 157 36.33 -9.02 -10.15
N ASP A 158 37.17 -8.90 -11.18
CA ASP A 158 37.44 -7.65 -11.86
C ASP A 158 36.34 -7.29 -12.88
N LEU A 159 36.23 -5.98 -13.16
CA LEU A 159 35.37 -5.43 -14.19
C LEU A 159 36.20 -4.76 -15.30
N ILE A 160 35.92 -5.11 -16.54
CA ILE A 160 36.49 -4.47 -17.74
C ILE A 160 35.42 -3.61 -18.40
N PHE A 161 35.80 -2.41 -18.82
CA PHE A 161 34.95 -1.52 -19.60
C PHE A 161 35.25 -1.66 -21.09
N SER A 162 34.21 -1.83 -21.90
CA SER A 162 34.32 -1.88 -23.36
C SER A 162 33.30 -0.95 -24.01
N GLN A 163 33.73 -0.29 -25.09
CA GLN A 163 32.83 0.48 -25.94
C GLN A 163 32.26 -0.42 -27.04
N ILE A 164 30.94 -0.40 -27.21
CA ILE A 164 30.28 -1.05 -28.35
C ILE A 164 29.92 0.02 -29.38
N ALA A 165 30.24 -0.22 -30.65
CA ALA A 165 29.78 0.63 -31.75
C ALA A 165 28.24 0.62 -31.79
N ILE A 166 27.63 1.80 -31.65
CA ILE A 166 26.19 1.98 -31.80
C ILE A 166 25.83 1.53 -33.23
N PRO A 167 24.94 0.54 -33.42
CA PRO A 167 24.49 0.21 -34.77
C PRO A 167 23.84 1.47 -35.39
N PRO A 168 24.11 1.76 -36.68
CA PRO A 168 23.64 3.00 -37.31
C PRO A 168 22.12 3.17 -37.16
N GLU A 169 21.71 4.42 -36.97
CA GLU A 169 20.32 4.84 -36.72
C GLU A 169 19.32 4.10 -37.62
N GLY A 170 18.38 3.39 -37.00
CA GLY A 170 17.34 2.64 -37.71
C GLY A 170 16.87 1.39 -36.97
N VAL A 171 17.68 0.83 -36.07
CA VAL A 171 17.22 -0.17 -35.09
C VAL A 171 17.19 0.51 -33.73
N PRO A 172 16.01 0.84 -33.18
CA PRO A 172 15.95 1.41 -31.84
C PRO A 172 16.63 0.42 -30.90
N LEU A 173 17.65 0.87 -30.16
CA LEU A 173 18.24 0.05 -29.09
C LEU A 173 17.18 -0.30 -28.03
N GLY A 174 16.06 0.44 -28.00
CA GLY A 174 14.83 0.14 -27.26
C GLY A 174 13.92 -0.91 -27.91
N ALA A 175 14.04 -1.22 -29.20
CA ALA A 175 13.20 -2.21 -29.88
C ALA A 175 13.57 -3.66 -29.52
N LYS A 176 14.80 -3.93 -29.03
CA LYS A 176 15.16 -5.26 -28.48
C LYS A 176 14.82 -5.42 -26.99
N ILE A 177 14.70 -4.33 -26.23
CA ILE A 177 14.29 -4.39 -24.82
C ILE A 177 12.76 -4.33 -24.69
N ALA A 178 12.09 -3.56 -25.54
CA ALA A 178 10.62 -3.50 -25.60
C ALA A 178 9.97 -4.70 -26.30
N SER A 179 10.75 -5.53 -27.02
CA SER A 179 10.25 -6.78 -27.65
C SER A 179 10.62 -8.06 -26.90
N LEU A 180 11.33 -7.97 -25.78
CA LEU A 180 11.43 -9.12 -24.89
C LEU A 180 10.03 -9.33 -24.28
N PRO A 181 9.40 -10.50 -24.46
CA PRO A 181 8.18 -10.82 -23.75
C PRO A 181 8.48 -10.65 -22.26
N ARG A 182 7.84 -9.69 -21.60
CA ARG A 182 7.95 -9.60 -20.16
C ARG A 182 7.43 -10.92 -19.60
N GLU A 183 8.23 -11.59 -18.78
CA GLU A 183 7.84 -12.84 -18.12
C GLU A 183 6.54 -12.66 -17.32
N SER A 184 6.23 -11.42 -16.87
CA SER A 184 4.99 -11.08 -16.19
C SER A 184 4.63 -9.58 -16.32
N PRO A 185 3.33 -9.22 -16.46
CA PRO A 185 2.85 -7.84 -16.43
C PRO A 185 2.99 -7.16 -15.06
N LEU A 186 3.38 -7.90 -14.01
CA LEU A 186 3.61 -7.35 -12.66
C LEU A 186 5.03 -6.80 -12.47
N ILE A 187 5.94 -7.11 -13.39
CA ILE A 187 7.32 -6.64 -13.33
C ILE A 187 7.37 -5.16 -13.70
N LEU A 188 7.87 -4.33 -12.78
CA LEU A 188 7.95 -2.88 -12.96
C LEU A 188 9.01 -2.51 -14.00
N ILE A 189 8.77 -1.48 -14.81
CA ILE A 189 9.82 -0.92 -15.65
C ILE A 189 10.83 -0.10 -14.80
N SER A 190 12.09 -0.07 -15.21
CA SER A 190 13.09 0.85 -14.65
C SER A 190 13.15 2.16 -15.46
N ALA A 191 13.62 3.23 -14.83
CA ALA A 191 13.81 4.52 -15.52
C ALA A 191 14.74 4.41 -16.74
N ARG A 192 15.70 3.48 -16.69
CA ARG A 192 16.61 3.16 -17.80
C ARG A 192 15.89 2.65 -19.05
N GLU A 193 14.84 1.87 -18.87
CA GLU A 193 14.04 1.27 -19.94
C GLU A 193 13.06 2.28 -20.57
N MET A 194 12.82 3.41 -19.89
CA MET A 194 11.86 4.45 -20.28
C MET A 194 12.41 5.49 -21.27
N ARG A 195 13.32 5.12 -22.17
CA ARG A 195 13.99 6.08 -23.08
C ARG A 195 13.05 6.86 -24.00
N GLN A 196 11.94 6.25 -24.39
CA GLN A 196 10.95 6.83 -25.30
C GLN A 196 9.79 7.53 -24.57
N PHE A 197 9.80 7.50 -23.23
CA PHE A 197 8.76 8.13 -22.41
C PHE A 197 9.07 9.61 -22.19
N PRO A 198 8.04 10.42 -21.86
CA PRO A 198 8.27 11.81 -21.50
C PRO A 198 9.26 11.95 -20.34
N VAL A 199 10.09 12.99 -20.39
CA VAL A 199 11.17 13.21 -19.40
C VAL A 199 10.62 13.33 -17.98
N ALA A 200 9.45 13.94 -17.80
CA ALA A 200 8.82 14.06 -16.48
C ALA A 200 8.46 12.69 -15.90
N ILE A 201 7.86 11.81 -16.71
CA ILE A 201 7.52 10.44 -16.30
C ILE A 201 8.78 9.65 -15.93
N LYS A 202 9.84 9.77 -16.74
CA LYS A 202 11.12 9.13 -16.43
C LYS A 202 11.66 9.60 -15.07
N LYS A 203 11.69 10.91 -14.81
CA LYS A 203 12.15 11.49 -13.53
C LYS A 203 11.31 11.02 -12.34
N MET A 204 10.01 10.83 -12.52
CA MET A 204 9.15 10.28 -11.48
C MET A 204 9.53 8.84 -11.13
N VAL A 205 9.85 8.01 -12.13
CA VAL A 205 10.33 6.64 -11.88
C VAL A 205 11.72 6.63 -11.26
N GLU A 206 12.62 7.53 -11.66
CA GLU A 206 13.93 7.71 -11.00
C GLU A 206 13.74 8.02 -9.50
N LYS A 207 12.83 8.94 -9.15
CA LYS A 207 12.49 9.25 -7.76
C LYS A 207 11.89 8.04 -7.02
N ASP A 208 11.04 7.24 -7.66
CA ASP A 208 10.48 6.01 -7.06
C ASP A 208 11.56 4.96 -6.79
N GLU A 209 12.57 4.85 -7.66
CA GLU A 209 13.74 4.00 -7.43
C GLU A 209 14.62 4.53 -6.28
N ASP A 210 14.76 5.84 -6.12
CA ASP A 210 15.44 6.44 -4.96
C ASP A 210 14.72 6.16 -3.64
N GLU A 211 13.40 6.31 -3.60
CA GLU A 211 12.58 5.97 -2.43
C GLU A 211 12.74 4.49 -2.05
N TRP A 212 12.83 3.60 -3.04
CA TRP A 212 13.14 2.19 -2.80
C TRP A 212 14.52 1.98 -2.18
N ARG A 213 15.57 2.60 -2.76
CA ARG A 213 16.94 2.54 -2.22
C ARG A 213 16.96 3.00 -0.76
N TYR A 214 16.33 4.14 -0.47
CA TYR A 214 16.21 4.67 0.88
C TYR A 214 15.46 3.70 1.82
N SER A 215 14.35 3.12 1.36
CA SER A 215 13.58 2.16 2.16
C SER A 215 14.39 0.89 2.48
N VAL A 216 15.19 0.37 1.54
CA VAL A 216 16.06 -0.78 1.77
C VAL A 216 17.16 -0.43 2.77
N SER A 217 17.88 0.68 2.58
CA SER A 217 18.93 1.12 3.52
C SER A 217 18.38 1.32 4.93
N ARG A 218 17.25 2.04 5.06
CA ARG A 218 16.59 2.26 6.35
C ARG A 218 16.17 0.96 7.01
N ARG A 219 15.74 -0.04 6.24
CA ARG A 219 15.35 -1.37 6.75
C ARG A 219 16.54 -2.15 7.29
N ILE A 220 17.71 -2.01 6.68
CA ILE A 220 18.98 -2.58 7.16
C ILE A 220 19.42 -1.88 8.45
N ASP A 221 19.29 -0.55 8.50
CA ASP A 221 19.66 0.26 9.67
C ASP A 221 18.68 0.10 10.86
N LEU A 222 17.47 -0.41 10.61
CA LEU A 222 16.44 -0.60 11.64
C LEU A 222 16.67 -1.87 12.48
N ALA A 223 17.69 -1.81 13.34
CA ALA A 223 17.70 -2.45 14.67
C ALA A 223 17.24 -1.48 15.79
N SER A 224 16.82 -0.26 15.44
CA SER A 224 16.39 0.73 16.42
C SER A 224 15.46 1.79 15.82
N LYS A 225 14.39 2.09 16.56
CA LYS A 225 13.34 3.10 16.33
C LYS A 225 12.13 2.65 15.51
N VAL A 226 11.10 2.23 16.26
CA VAL A 226 9.70 2.31 15.84
C VAL A 226 9.40 3.78 15.53
N GLY A 227 9.14 4.08 14.26
CA GLY A 227 8.78 5.43 13.82
C GLY A 227 7.52 5.93 14.53
N ALA A 228 7.57 7.19 14.97
CA ALA A 228 6.42 7.90 15.53
C ALA A 228 5.22 7.81 14.58
N GLY A 229 4.03 7.57 15.14
CA GLY A 229 2.79 7.52 14.40
C GLY A 229 2.61 8.78 13.55
N ALA A 230 2.24 8.61 12.29
CA ALA A 230 1.83 9.73 11.46
C ALA A 230 0.65 10.43 12.16
N ASP A 231 0.69 11.76 12.17
CA ASP A 231 -0.34 12.61 12.77
C ASP A 231 -1.69 12.34 12.05
N THR A 232 -2.59 11.58 12.67
CA THR A 232 -3.85 11.11 12.08
C THR A 232 -4.94 12.19 12.17
N SER A 233 -4.63 13.44 11.82
CA SER A 233 -5.61 14.52 11.88
C SER A 233 -6.61 14.48 10.70
N HIS A 234 -6.23 13.81 9.60
CA HIS A 234 -7.02 13.73 8.36
C HIS A 234 -7.55 12.31 8.08
N SER A 235 -8.82 12.22 7.73
CA SER A 235 -9.47 10.99 7.26
C SER A 235 -9.15 10.74 5.78
N SER A 236 -8.67 9.55 5.44
CA SER A 236 -8.36 9.19 4.06
C SER A 236 -8.80 7.78 3.69
N CYS A 237 -9.02 7.53 2.40
CA CYS A 237 -9.35 6.21 1.88
C CYS A 237 -8.58 5.87 0.61
N LEU A 238 -8.28 4.58 0.41
CA LEU A 238 -7.81 4.01 -0.85
C LEU A 238 -8.99 3.49 -1.64
N PHE A 239 -9.14 3.98 -2.88
CA PHE A 239 -10.27 3.67 -3.75
C PHE A 239 -9.80 3.37 -5.18
N SER A 240 -10.42 2.36 -5.81
CA SER A 240 -10.23 2.05 -7.22
C SER A 240 -11.56 2.20 -7.94
N PRO A 241 -11.69 3.14 -8.89
CA PRO A 241 -12.96 3.43 -9.54
C PRO A 241 -13.41 2.30 -10.48
N GLU A 242 -12.47 1.55 -11.07
CA GLU A 242 -12.74 0.36 -11.90
C GLU A 242 -13.58 -0.70 -11.18
N TYR A 243 -13.38 -0.82 -9.86
CA TYR A 243 -14.05 -1.83 -9.04
C TYR A 243 -14.83 -1.20 -7.88
N GLY A 244 -15.26 0.06 -8.03
CA GLY A 244 -15.95 0.82 -6.99
C GLY A 244 -17.41 0.41 -6.78
N GLY A 245 -17.96 -0.45 -7.64
CA GLY A 245 -19.39 -0.77 -7.67
C GLY A 245 -20.22 0.48 -7.95
N GLU A 246 -21.26 0.72 -7.15
CA GLU A 246 -22.15 1.89 -7.28
C GLU A 246 -21.57 3.17 -6.64
N LEU A 247 -20.46 3.06 -5.90
CA LEU A 247 -19.90 4.17 -5.12
C LEU A 247 -19.21 5.19 -6.03
N LYS A 248 -19.58 6.47 -5.88
CA LYS A 248 -19.03 7.56 -6.70
C LYS A 248 -17.94 8.35 -5.96
N LEU A 249 -17.00 8.94 -6.71
CA LEU A 249 -15.95 9.77 -6.13
C LEU A 249 -16.50 10.98 -5.35
N SER A 250 -17.62 11.54 -5.80
CA SER A 250 -18.33 12.63 -5.13
C SER A 250 -18.75 12.27 -3.71
N GLU A 251 -19.26 11.05 -3.51
CA GLU A 251 -19.67 10.53 -2.21
C GLU A 251 -18.47 10.39 -1.29
N LEU A 252 -17.38 9.80 -1.79
CA LEU A 252 -16.15 9.64 -1.03
C LEU A 252 -15.55 10.99 -0.60
N LEU A 253 -15.57 12.02 -1.46
CA LEU A 253 -15.05 13.36 -1.11
C LEU A 253 -15.89 14.08 -0.06
N SER A 254 -17.14 13.65 0.15
CA SER A 254 -17.98 14.12 1.24
C SER A 254 -17.65 13.41 2.57
N LEU A 255 -17.13 12.18 2.51
CA LEU A 255 -16.87 11.32 3.66
C LEU A 255 -15.42 11.37 4.13
N TYR A 256 -14.47 11.63 3.23
CA TYR A 256 -13.03 11.63 3.48
C TYR A 256 -12.39 12.97 3.12
N ASP A 257 -11.32 13.33 3.83
CA ASP A 257 -10.54 14.53 3.52
C ASP A 257 -9.70 14.31 2.25
N VAL A 258 -9.03 13.16 2.15
CA VAL A 258 -8.15 12.81 1.01
C VAL A 258 -8.49 11.43 0.45
N ILE A 259 -8.59 11.31 -0.87
CA ILE A 259 -8.77 10.03 -1.56
C ILE A 259 -7.47 9.63 -2.26
N TYR A 260 -6.90 8.51 -1.84
CA TYR A 260 -5.88 7.81 -2.60
C TYR A 260 -6.57 7.04 -3.72
N LEU A 261 -6.45 7.55 -4.93
CA LEU A 261 -7.13 7.04 -6.10
C LEU A 261 -6.19 6.13 -6.89
N MET A 262 -6.61 4.89 -7.14
CA MET A 262 -5.91 3.95 -8.01
C MET A 262 -6.55 3.96 -9.40
N PRO A 263 -5.94 4.61 -10.42
CA PRO A 263 -6.53 4.67 -11.75
C PRO A 263 -6.71 3.28 -12.37
N SER A 264 -7.71 3.15 -13.26
CA SER A 264 -7.92 1.92 -14.04
C SER A 264 -6.82 1.70 -15.06
N LYS A 265 -6.46 0.44 -15.30
CA LYS A 265 -5.54 0.10 -16.41
C LYS A 265 -6.26 -0.03 -17.75
N GLU A 266 -7.58 -0.21 -17.72
CA GLU A 266 -8.38 -0.50 -18.91
C GLU A 266 -8.63 0.75 -19.75
N GLY A 267 -8.51 1.94 -19.16
CA GLY A 267 -8.57 3.20 -19.90
C GLY A 267 -9.05 4.39 -19.07
N SER A 268 -9.48 5.44 -19.76
CA SER A 268 -9.95 6.70 -19.18
C SER A 268 -11.45 6.72 -18.85
N ASP A 269 -12.20 5.66 -19.16
CA ASP A 269 -13.67 5.65 -19.12
C ASP A 269 -14.22 5.99 -17.72
N TRP A 270 -13.56 5.47 -16.68
CA TRP A 270 -13.90 5.77 -15.28
C TRP A 270 -13.88 7.27 -14.95
N ILE A 271 -13.09 8.09 -15.64
CA ILE A 271 -13.04 9.55 -15.45
C ILE A 271 -14.38 10.14 -15.88
N GLN A 272 -14.91 9.74 -17.04
CA GLN A 272 -16.19 10.21 -17.56
C GLN A 272 -17.37 9.67 -16.74
N GLU A 273 -17.30 8.41 -16.30
CA GLU A 273 -18.31 7.79 -15.43
C GLU A 273 -18.45 8.53 -14.09
N ASN A 274 -17.37 9.13 -13.59
CA ASN A 274 -17.37 9.99 -12.41
C ASN A 274 -17.67 11.47 -12.72
N HIS A 275 -18.08 11.79 -13.95
CA HIS A 275 -18.35 13.15 -14.44
C HIS A 275 -17.16 14.11 -14.24
N LEU A 276 -15.95 13.64 -14.56
CA LEU A 276 -14.73 14.42 -14.49
C LEU A 276 -14.09 14.61 -15.87
N THR A 277 -13.23 15.61 -15.95
CA THR A 277 -12.23 15.79 -17.00
C THR A 277 -10.82 15.71 -16.43
N LEU A 278 -9.80 15.61 -17.28
CA LEU A 278 -8.40 15.69 -16.83
C LEU A 278 -8.10 17.04 -16.15
N ALA A 279 -8.76 18.13 -16.56
CA ALA A 279 -8.63 19.42 -15.91
C ALA A 279 -9.21 19.40 -14.49
N ASP A 280 -10.37 18.77 -14.29
CA ASP A 280 -10.96 18.61 -12.96
C ASP A 280 -10.07 17.76 -12.05
N MET A 281 -9.49 16.68 -12.58
CA MET A 281 -8.52 15.87 -11.84
C MET A 281 -7.31 16.68 -11.40
N ARG A 282 -6.77 17.53 -12.28
CA ARG A 282 -5.65 18.43 -11.95
C ARG A 282 -6.00 19.32 -10.77
N MET A 283 -7.16 19.97 -10.82
CA MET A 283 -7.62 20.83 -9.72
C MET A 283 -7.77 20.04 -8.41
N LEU A 284 -8.33 18.83 -8.46
CA LEU A 284 -8.45 17.98 -7.27
C LEU A 284 -7.09 17.59 -6.68
N LEU A 285 -6.08 17.35 -7.53
CA LEU A 285 -4.71 17.04 -7.12
C LEU A 285 -3.99 18.26 -6.53
N GLU A 286 -4.17 19.45 -7.10
CA GLU A 286 -3.64 20.72 -6.59
C GLU A 286 -4.27 21.11 -5.26
N MET A 287 -5.55 20.81 -5.06
CA MET A 287 -6.25 21.00 -3.79
C MET A 287 -5.91 19.93 -2.74
N GLU A 288 -5.06 18.96 -3.08
CA GLU A 288 -4.70 17.79 -2.27
C GLU A 288 -5.88 16.93 -1.81
N ARG A 289 -7.04 17.05 -2.48
CA ARG A 289 -8.25 16.27 -2.16
C ARG A 289 -8.16 14.86 -2.71
N ILE A 290 -7.38 14.66 -3.76
CA ILE A 290 -7.02 13.34 -4.27
C ILE A 290 -5.51 13.21 -4.39
N ARG A 291 -5.00 11.96 -4.32
CA ARG A 291 -3.62 11.60 -4.64
C ARG A 291 -3.65 10.36 -5.53
N LEU A 292 -2.83 10.32 -6.56
CA LEU A 292 -2.78 9.18 -7.47
C LEU A 292 -1.84 8.10 -6.92
N VAL A 293 -2.31 6.85 -6.92
CA VAL A 293 -1.55 5.69 -6.47
C VAL A 293 -1.45 4.69 -7.60
N PHE A 294 -0.22 4.28 -7.93
CA PHE A 294 0.06 3.35 -9.01
C PHE A 294 0.75 2.10 -8.44
N PRO A 295 0.00 1.09 -7.99
CA PRO A 295 0.60 -0.17 -7.53
C PRO A 295 1.29 -0.93 -8.67
N TYR A 296 0.82 -0.73 -9.89
CA TYR A 296 1.41 -1.30 -11.10
C TYR A 296 2.28 -0.27 -11.83
N SER A 297 3.02 -0.76 -12.80
CA SER A 297 3.96 0.05 -13.55
C SER A 297 3.25 1.15 -14.36
N ILE A 298 3.82 2.36 -14.35
CA ILE A 298 3.17 3.60 -14.84
C ILE A 298 2.87 3.59 -16.35
N GLU A 299 3.58 2.78 -17.14
CA GLU A 299 3.37 2.60 -18.57
C GLU A 299 2.00 2.00 -18.93
N HIS A 300 1.30 1.42 -17.95
CA HIS A 300 -0.07 0.96 -18.15
C HIS A 300 -1.09 2.11 -18.18
N TYR A 301 -0.66 3.36 -17.95
CA TYR A 301 -1.54 4.52 -17.84
C TYR A 301 -1.14 5.68 -18.80
N PRO A 302 -0.93 5.42 -20.10
CA PRO A 302 -0.46 6.45 -21.03
C PRO A 302 -1.46 7.62 -21.18
N TYR A 303 -2.74 7.36 -20.98
CA TYR A 303 -3.81 8.37 -21.04
C TYR A 303 -3.73 9.43 -19.93
N LEU A 304 -2.91 9.20 -18.89
CA LEU A 304 -2.67 10.16 -17.81
C LEU A 304 -1.37 10.96 -17.97
N PHE A 305 -0.51 10.67 -18.95
CA PHE A 305 0.83 11.27 -18.99
C PHE A 305 0.80 12.81 -19.06
N SER A 306 -0.10 13.38 -19.85
CA SER A 306 -0.29 14.84 -19.93
C SER A 306 -0.76 15.47 -18.60
N LEU A 307 -1.45 14.71 -17.76
CA LEU A 307 -1.82 15.15 -16.41
C LEU A 307 -0.61 15.08 -15.47
N LEU A 308 0.16 14.00 -15.54
CA LEU A 308 1.29 13.72 -14.64
C LEU A 308 2.49 14.64 -14.90
N GLU A 309 2.68 15.13 -16.12
CA GLU A 309 3.74 16.08 -16.48
C GLU A 309 3.67 17.42 -15.72
N ASP A 310 2.44 17.86 -15.38
CA ASP A 310 2.18 19.19 -14.83
C ASP A 310 1.94 19.20 -13.30
N ILE A 311 2.01 18.04 -12.64
CA ILE A 311 1.60 17.90 -11.23
C ILE A 311 2.80 17.63 -10.32
N SER A 312 2.72 18.16 -9.09
CA SER A 312 3.71 17.88 -8.06
C SER A 312 3.86 16.38 -7.81
N SER A 313 5.11 15.92 -7.79
CA SER A 313 5.44 14.53 -7.51
C SER A 313 4.93 14.02 -6.16
N ASP A 314 4.60 14.90 -5.21
CA ASP A 314 4.13 14.51 -3.88
C ASP A 314 2.64 14.10 -3.87
N SER A 315 1.89 14.48 -4.91
CA SER A 315 0.51 14.04 -5.15
C SER A 315 0.43 12.67 -5.81
N ILE A 316 1.58 12.05 -6.12
CA ILE A 316 1.68 10.79 -6.87
C ILE A 316 2.51 9.80 -6.05
N ILE A 317 2.01 8.58 -5.92
CA ILE A 317 2.69 7.49 -5.22
C ILE A 317 2.84 6.33 -6.20
N LEU A 318 4.08 6.05 -6.58
CA LEU A 318 4.44 4.94 -7.45
C LEU A 318 4.70 3.65 -6.64
N SER A 319 4.83 2.55 -7.38
CA SER A 319 4.77 1.19 -6.83
C SER A 319 5.86 0.89 -5.81
N ARG A 320 7.11 1.33 -6.02
CA ARG A 320 8.18 1.00 -5.08
C ARG A 320 8.12 1.83 -3.81
N CYS A 321 7.77 3.11 -3.92
CA CYS A 321 7.47 3.99 -2.78
C CYS A 321 6.33 3.41 -1.94
N LEU A 322 5.25 2.95 -2.59
CA LEU A 322 4.15 2.27 -1.92
C LEU A 322 4.62 0.99 -1.22
N ALA A 323 5.45 0.17 -1.87
CA ALA A 323 6.03 -1.04 -1.25
C ALA A 323 6.84 -0.72 0.00
N GLY A 324 7.69 0.30 -0.04
CA GLY A 324 8.47 0.75 1.12
C GLY A 324 7.58 1.16 2.29
N LYS A 325 6.51 1.91 2.01
CA LYS A 325 5.50 2.31 3.02
C LYS A 325 4.75 1.10 3.59
N VAL A 326 4.38 0.13 2.75
CA VAL A 326 3.74 -1.12 3.18
C VAL A 326 4.66 -1.86 4.15
N VAL A 327 5.90 -2.15 3.74
CA VAL A 327 6.88 -2.87 4.58
C VAL A 327 7.04 -2.17 5.93
N GLU A 328 7.18 -0.85 5.94
CA GLU A 328 7.34 -0.06 7.18
C GLU A 328 6.13 -0.15 8.12
N LYS A 329 4.91 -0.01 7.60
CA LYS A 329 3.69 0.05 8.41
C LYS A 329 3.11 -1.32 8.77
N VAL A 330 3.40 -2.34 7.95
CA VAL A 330 2.94 -3.72 8.14
C VAL A 330 3.89 -4.51 9.05
N ALA A 331 5.20 -4.24 9.04
CA ALA A 331 6.16 -4.95 9.89
C ALA A 331 5.82 -4.96 11.39
N PRO A 332 5.32 -3.88 12.02
CA PRO A 332 4.90 -3.94 13.43
C PRO A 332 3.64 -4.81 13.67
N LYS A 333 2.82 -5.02 12.64
CA LYS A 333 1.57 -5.80 12.71
C LYS A 333 1.83 -7.29 12.48
N ASP A 334 2.67 -7.62 11.50
CA ASP A 334 3.21 -8.97 11.25
C ASP A 334 4.76 -8.93 11.19
N PRO A 335 5.42 -9.07 12.36
CA PRO A 335 6.88 -9.02 12.44
C PRO A 335 7.54 -10.28 11.88
N VAL A 336 6.83 -11.38 11.65
CA VAL A 336 7.45 -12.57 11.06
C VAL A 336 7.62 -12.35 9.56
N LEU A 337 6.56 -11.86 8.90
CA LEU A 337 6.54 -11.73 7.45
C LEU A 337 7.40 -10.56 6.93
N TYR A 338 7.47 -9.44 7.66
CA TYR A 338 8.09 -8.20 7.16
C TYR A 338 9.28 -7.68 7.97
N ALA A 339 9.66 -8.32 9.09
CA ALA A 339 10.85 -7.87 9.82
C ALA A 339 12.12 -7.94 8.94
N PRO A 340 13.11 -7.06 9.21
CA PRO A 340 14.42 -7.06 8.56
C PRO A 340 15.27 -8.23 9.08
N LEU A 341 14.85 -9.47 8.82
CA LEU A 341 15.56 -10.68 9.21
C LEU A 341 16.35 -11.23 8.02
N SER A 342 17.60 -11.63 8.26
CA SER A 342 18.37 -12.39 7.27
C SER A 342 17.78 -13.78 7.07
N ASN A 343 18.10 -14.45 5.95
CA ASN A 343 17.59 -15.80 5.71
C ASN A 343 18.09 -16.82 6.75
N SER A 344 19.28 -16.59 7.33
CA SER A 344 19.76 -17.38 8.47
C SER A 344 18.84 -17.22 9.69
N GLN A 345 18.48 -15.98 10.05
CA GLN A 345 17.54 -15.70 11.14
C GLN A 345 16.13 -16.25 10.85
N ARG A 346 15.64 -16.10 9.62
CA ARG A 346 14.35 -16.66 9.18
C ARG A 346 14.34 -18.19 9.30
N SER A 347 15.41 -18.86 8.89
CA SER A 347 15.52 -20.32 8.98
C SER A 347 15.56 -20.81 10.43
N GLN A 348 16.25 -20.08 11.31
CA GLN A 348 16.24 -20.37 12.76
C GLN A 348 14.84 -20.21 13.36
N LEU A 349 14.10 -19.16 12.97
CA LEU A 349 12.72 -18.95 13.39
C LEU A 349 11.80 -20.09 12.92
N LEU A 350 11.90 -20.50 11.65
CA LEU A 350 11.13 -21.62 11.11
C LEU A 350 11.47 -22.94 11.81
N SER A 351 12.75 -23.16 12.14
CA SER A 351 13.20 -24.34 12.89
C SER A 351 12.58 -24.38 14.29
N ALA A 352 12.53 -23.23 14.98
CA ALA A 352 11.91 -23.11 16.29
C ALA A 352 10.39 -23.35 16.24
N LEU A 353 9.69 -22.77 15.26
CA LEU A 353 8.25 -23.00 15.05
C LEU A 353 7.97 -24.47 14.71
N HIS A 354 8.81 -25.08 13.90
CA HIS A 354 8.67 -26.48 13.55
C HIS A 354 8.82 -27.41 14.77
N GLY A 355 9.72 -27.08 15.70
CA GLY A 355 9.95 -27.83 16.94
C GLY A 355 8.73 -27.95 17.87
N ILE A 356 7.68 -27.14 17.67
CA ILE A 356 6.41 -27.26 18.40
C ILE A 356 5.65 -28.53 18.01
N GLY A 357 5.73 -28.94 16.75
CA GLY A 357 5.27 -30.25 16.27
C GLY A 357 3.76 -30.41 16.04
N ASP A 358 2.93 -29.39 16.24
CA ASP A 358 1.49 -29.48 15.99
C ASP A 358 1.09 -29.15 14.53
N PRO A 359 -0.09 -29.59 14.05
CA PRO A 359 -0.51 -29.38 12.65
C PRO A 359 -0.59 -27.90 12.23
N PHE A 360 -0.91 -26.99 13.15
CA PHE A 360 -0.98 -25.57 12.84
C PHE A 360 0.40 -24.95 12.68
N SER A 361 1.31 -25.28 13.60
CA SER A 361 2.70 -24.85 13.50
C SER A 361 3.33 -25.33 12.19
N ASN A 362 3.02 -26.56 11.74
CA ASN A 362 3.45 -27.05 10.42
C ASN A 362 2.86 -26.23 9.26
N ALA A 363 1.57 -25.87 9.32
CA ALA A 363 0.95 -25.01 8.32
C ALA A 363 1.57 -23.60 8.27
N LEU A 364 1.88 -23.03 9.43
CA LEU A 364 2.58 -21.74 9.55
C LEU A 364 3.99 -21.83 8.95
N VAL A 365 4.76 -22.85 9.30
CA VAL A 365 6.11 -23.08 8.77
C VAL A 365 6.09 -23.18 7.25
N ASN A 366 5.18 -23.98 6.69
CA ASN A 366 5.06 -24.14 5.24
C ASN A 366 4.70 -22.81 4.54
N SER A 367 3.77 -22.05 5.11
CA SER A 367 3.37 -20.77 4.54
C SER A 367 4.51 -19.75 4.62
N TYR A 368 5.11 -19.51 5.80
CA TYR A 368 6.22 -18.57 5.94
C TYR A 368 7.44 -18.95 5.10
N SER A 369 7.75 -20.24 5.01
CA SER A 369 8.80 -20.76 4.14
C SER A 369 8.60 -20.33 2.68
N ARG A 370 7.39 -20.55 2.13
CA ARG A 370 7.05 -20.14 0.76
C ARG A 370 7.24 -18.63 0.56
N HIS A 371 6.84 -17.84 1.55
CA HIS A 371 6.93 -16.39 1.47
C HIS A 371 8.40 -15.92 1.51
N PHE A 372 9.20 -16.45 2.43
CA PHE A 372 10.61 -16.03 2.59
C PHE A 372 11.49 -16.34 1.38
N GLN A 373 11.20 -17.40 0.64
CA GLN A 373 11.99 -17.79 -0.54
C GLN A 373 11.92 -16.76 -1.68
N GLY A 374 10.79 -16.04 -1.84
CA GLY A 374 10.58 -15.16 -3.00
C GLY A 374 10.27 -13.70 -2.67
N GLN A 375 9.95 -13.35 -1.41
CA GLN A 375 9.46 -12.01 -1.06
C GLN A 375 10.46 -10.88 -1.41
N ASN A 376 11.75 -11.05 -1.14
CA ASN A 376 12.76 -10.02 -1.42
C ASN A 376 12.85 -9.73 -2.93
N ALA A 377 12.94 -10.79 -3.75
CA ALA A 377 12.98 -10.66 -5.20
C ALA A 377 11.67 -10.08 -5.76
N ALA A 378 10.53 -10.49 -5.21
CA ALA A 378 9.23 -9.96 -5.56
C ALA A 378 9.12 -8.46 -5.27
N LEU A 379 9.51 -8.01 -4.07
CA LEU A 379 9.50 -6.59 -3.72
C LEU A 379 10.41 -5.76 -4.64
N LEU A 380 11.61 -6.26 -4.95
CA LEU A 380 12.57 -5.59 -5.82
C LEU A 380 12.07 -5.45 -7.27
N HIS A 381 11.44 -6.49 -7.81
CA HIS A 381 11.01 -6.52 -9.22
C HIS A 381 9.59 -6.00 -9.46
N MET A 382 8.68 -6.20 -8.52
CA MET A 382 7.24 -5.97 -8.65
C MET A 382 6.71 -4.84 -7.75
N GLY A 383 7.53 -4.31 -6.83
CA GLY A 383 7.13 -3.25 -5.90
C GLY A 383 5.90 -3.64 -5.09
N ALA A 384 4.89 -2.76 -5.06
CA ALA A 384 3.70 -2.94 -4.24
C ALA A 384 2.90 -4.20 -4.60
N THR A 385 2.96 -4.64 -5.86
CA THR A 385 2.26 -5.85 -6.32
C THR A 385 2.89 -7.14 -5.82
N ALA A 386 4.07 -7.10 -5.20
CA ALA A 386 4.62 -8.22 -4.45
C ALA A 386 3.65 -8.72 -3.36
N SER A 387 2.84 -7.83 -2.78
CA SER A 387 1.83 -8.14 -1.77
C SER A 387 0.77 -9.15 -2.27
N LEU A 388 0.53 -9.22 -3.59
CA LEU A 388 -0.38 -10.21 -4.17
C LEU A 388 0.13 -11.65 -3.98
N GLY A 389 1.43 -11.88 -4.11
CA GLY A 389 2.02 -13.22 -4.01
C GLY A 389 2.66 -13.53 -2.65
N TYR A 390 3.13 -12.49 -1.96
CA TYR A 390 4.02 -12.60 -0.80
C TYR A 390 3.60 -11.69 0.37
N GLY A 391 2.38 -11.14 0.32
CA GLY A 391 1.79 -10.33 1.37
C GLY A 391 0.96 -11.15 2.37
N VAL A 392 0.37 -10.46 3.33
CA VAL A 392 -0.45 -11.06 4.40
C VAL A 392 -1.67 -11.81 3.83
N GLY A 393 -2.27 -11.29 2.76
CA GLY A 393 -3.40 -11.95 2.09
C GLY A 393 -3.05 -13.35 1.58
N ALA A 394 -1.92 -13.47 0.87
CA ALA A 394 -1.41 -14.74 0.37
C ALA A 394 -1.08 -15.73 1.51
N HIS A 395 -0.51 -15.21 2.60
CA HIS A 395 -0.21 -15.99 3.80
C HIS A 395 -1.48 -16.58 4.42
N ILE A 396 -2.50 -15.75 4.65
CA ILE A 396 -3.79 -16.20 5.21
C ILE A 396 -4.47 -17.19 4.26
N GLY A 397 -4.39 -16.97 2.94
CA GLY A 397 -4.90 -17.88 1.93
C GLY A 397 -4.30 -19.29 2.05
N ASP A 398 -2.98 -19.39 2.22
CA ASP A 398 -2.30 -20.68 2.42
C ASP A 398 -2.74 -21.37 3.73
N LEU A 399 -2.94 -20.60 4.81
CA LEU A 399 -3.41 -21.14 6.08
C LEU A 399 -4.85 -21.65 6.01
N ILE A 400 -5.74 -20.93 5.32
CA ILE A 400 -7.13 -21.37 5.13
C ILE A 400 -7.17 -22.61 4.26
N HIS A 401 -6.41 -22.63 3.16
CA HIS A 401 -6.35 -23.79 2.27
C HIS A 401 -5.81 -25.03 2.99
N SER A 402 -4.69 -24.91 3.70
CA SER A 402 -4.10 -26.04 4.44
C SER A 402 -5.00 -26.60 5.54
N ARG A 403 -5.82 -25.76 6.19
CA ARG A 403 -6.73 -26.21 7.26
C ARG A 403 -8.10 -26.68 6.80
N THR A 404 -8.66 -26.06 5.77
CA THR A 404 -10.06 -26.27 5.38
C THR A 404 -10.21 -26.99 4.04
N GLY A 405 -9.13 -27.10 3.26
CA GLY A 405 -9.15 -27.58 1.88
C GLY A 405 -9.76 -26.58 0.88
N LYS A 406 -10.36 -25.48 1.33
CA LYS A 406 -10.92 -24.44 0.47
C LYS A 406 -9.80 -23.56 -0.07
N ASP A 407 -9.66 -23.51 -1.38
CA ASP A 407 -8.71 -22.61 -2.03
C ASP A 407 -9.36 -21.24 -2.25
N ALA A 408 -8.97 -20.27 -1.42
CA ALA A 408 -9.35 -18.87 -1.54
C ALA A 408 -8.11 -17.96 -1.69
N ARG A 409 -6.99 -18.54 -2.17
CA ARG A 409 -5.70 -17.85 -2.20
C ARG A 409 -5.73 -16.63 -3.10
N LEU A 410 -6.35 -16.71 -4.27
CA LEU A 410 -6.40 -15.60 -5.23
C LEU A 410 -7.21 -14.42 -4.68
N GLU A 411 -8.37 -14.71 -4.10
CA GLU A 411 -9.28 -13.74 -3.51
C GLU A 411 -8.65 -13.02 -2.31
N LEU A 412 -8.03 -13.79 -1.40
CA LEU A 412 -7.34 -13.25 -0.23
C LEU A 412 -6.06 -12.50 -0.59
N SER A 413 -5.32 -12.97 -1.59
CA SER A 413 -4.16 -12.25 -2.15
C SER A 413 -4.55 -10.87 -2.67
N THR A 414 -5.64 -10.79 -3.43
CA THR A 414 -6.08 -9.54 -4.07
C THR A 414 -6.64 -8.55 -3.06
N ALA A 415 -7.53 -9.01 -2.17
CA ALA A 415 -8.08 -8.21 -1.09
C ALA A 415 -6.98 -7.79 -0.09
N GLY A 416 -6.09 -8.71 0.25
CA GLY A 416 -4.99 -8.47 1.19
C GLY A 416 -3.99 -7.44 0.69
N ALA A 417 -3.63 -7.48 -0.60
CA ALA A 417 -2.80 -6.44 -1.19
C ALA A 417 -3.46 -5.06 -1.09
N GLY A 418 -4.77 -4.94 -1.36
CA GLY A 418 -5.51 -3.69 -1.19
C GLY A 418 -5.48 -3.16 0.26
N VAL A 419 -5.70 -4.05 1.24
CA VAL A 419 -5.61 -3.72 2.68
C VAL A 419 -4.19 -3.29 3.07
N GLU A 420 -3.16 -4.00 2.62
CA GLU A 420 -1.76 -3.68 2.92
C GLU A 420 -1.35 -2.32 2.32
N TRP A 421 -1.75 -2.04 1.08
CA TRP A 421 -1.54 -0.74 0.45
C TRP A 421 -2.21 0.39 1.24
N ALA A 422 -3.46 0.20 1.67
CA ALA A 422 -4.16 1.18 2.50
C ALA A 422 -3.47 1.40 3.85
N ILE A 423 -3.00 0.33 4.51
CA ILE A 423 -2.21 0.42 5.75
C ILE A 423 -0.91 1.21 5.52
N GLY A 424 -0.19 0.94 4.43
CA GLY A 424 1.03 1.67 4.06
C GLY A 424 0.77 3.18 3.88
N LEU A 425 -0.39 3.53 3.35
CA LEU A 425 -0.82 4.91 3.15
C LEU A 425 -1.43 5.57 4.41
N GLY A 426 -1.73 4.78 5.45
CA GLY A 426 -2.48 5.26 6.61
C GLY A 426 -3.95 5.59 6.30
N ALA A 427 -4.53 4.91 5.31
CA ALA A 427 -5.87 5.14 4.79
C ALA A 427 -6.82 3.97 5.09
N ALA A 428 -8.13 4.21 5.05
CA ALA A 428 -9.13 3.16 5.03
C ALA A 428 -9.15 2.48 3.66
N TYR A 429 -9.25 1.15 3.61
CA TYR A 429 -9.44 0.43 2.35
C TYR A 429 -10.93 0.40 2.01
N ILE A 430 -11.29 0.79 0.78
CA ILE A 430 -12.62 0.54 0.22
C ILE A 430 -12.53 -0.77 -0.59
N PRO A 431 -13.15 -1.87 -0.12
CA PRO A 431 -13.16 -3.14 -0.83
C PRO A 431 -13.75 -3.01 -2.22
N ARG A 432 -13.18 -3.78 -3.16
CA ARG A 432 -13.61 -3.82 -4.55
C ARG A 432 -14.84 -4.69 -4.74
N SER A 433 -15.68 -4.29 -5.68
CA SER A 433 -16.81 -5.07 -6.18
C SER A 433 -16.61 -5.35 -7.66
N TYR A 434 -16.59 -6.63 -8.01
CA TYR A 434 -16.36 -7.13 -9.36
C TYR A 434 -17.71 -7.50 -10.00
N GLY A 435 -18.38 -6.50 -10.57
CA GLY A 435 -19.71 -6.65 -11.16
C GLY A 435 -20.73 -7.23 -10.17
N HIS A 436 -21.70 -8.00 -10.68
CA HIS A 436 -22.75 -8.60 -9.84
C HIS A 436 -22.34 -9.90 -9.14
N GLY A 437 -21.10 -10.38 -9.32
CA GLY A 437 -20.72 -11.75 -8.96
C GLY A 437 -19.85 -11.90 -7.71
N TYR A 438 -19.04 -10.90 -7.37
CA TYR A 438 -18.05 -11.02 -6.29
C TYR A 438 -17.74 -9.68 -5.62
N ASP A 439 -17.75 -9.66 -4.29
CA ASP A 439 -17.42 -8.51 -3.45
C ASP A 439 -16.29 -8.89 -2.47
N GLU A 440 -15.25 -8.04 -2.41
CA GLU A 440 -14.06 -8.29 -1.58
C GLU A 440 -14.27 -8.01 -0.09
N THR A 441 -15.43 -7.49 0.36
CA THR A 441 -15.60 -7.00 1.74
C THR A 441 -15.29 -8.09 2.76
N HIS A 442 -15.80 -9.30 2.56
CA HIS A 442 -15.56 -10.41 3.49
C HIS A 442 -14.07 -10.77 3.60
N ASN A 443 -13.38 -10.91 2.46
CA ASN A 443 -11.96 -11.26 2.42
C ASN A 443 -11.09 -10.13 2.98
N SER A 444 -11.45 -8.88 2.70
CA SER A 444 -10.81 -7.69 3.25
C SER A 444 -10.94 -7.62 4.77
N LEU A 445 -12.11 -7.96 5.31
CA LEU A 445 -12.35 -8.04 6.76
C LEU A 445 -11.53 -9.14 7.42
N ILE A 446 -11.37 -10.31 6.80
CA ILE A 446 -10.50 -11.37 7.31
C ILE A 446 -9.06 -10.85 7.48
N VAL A 447 -8.52 -10.22 6.43
CA VAL A 447 -7.15 -9.67 6.46
C VAL A 447 -7.04 -8.54 7.48
N ALA A 448 -8.00 -7.62 7.51
CA ALA A 448 -8.02 -6.51 8.46
C ALA A 448 -8.12 -6.99 9.91
N SER A 449 -8.93 -8.02 10.19
CA SER A 449 -9.05 -8.64 11.51
C SER A 449 -7.76 -9.33 11.94
N TYR A 450 -7.08 -10.03 11.03
CA TYR A 450 -5.75 -10.60 11.29
C TYR A 450 -4.75 -9.49 11.67
N MET A 451 -4.69 -8.43 10.86
CA MET A 451 -3.73 -7.32 11.02
C MET A 451 -4.00 -6.42 12.23
N SER A 452 -5.26 -6.35 12.68
CA SER A 452 -5.67 -5.60 13.87
C SER A 452 -5.75 -6.47 15.13
N ARG A 453 -5.61 -7.80 15.00
CA ARG A 453 -5.79 -8.78 16.08
C ARG A 453 -7.18 -8.69 16.73
N THR A 454 -8.19 -8.43 15.91
CA THR A 454 -9.59 -8.31 16.34
C THR A 454 -10.42 -9.46 15.80
N LYS A 455 -11.56 -9.72 16.45
CA LYS A 455 -12.52 -10.70 15.94
C LYS A 455 -13.21 -10.15 14.69
N MET A 456 -13.26 -10.97 13.65
CA MET A 456 -14.01 -10.63 12.44
C MET A 456 -15.51 -10.63 12.73
N VAL A 457 -16.18 -9.55 12.34
CA VAL A 457 -17.63 -9.41 12.35
C VAL A 457 -18.07 -9.35 10.89
N PRO A 458 -18.85 -10.33 10.39
CA PRO A 458 -19.43 -10.26 9.07
C PRO A 458 -20.25 -8.98 8.91
N ALA A 459 -20.09 -8.31 7.78
CA ALA A 459 -20.81 -7.09 7.46
C ALA A 459 -21.17 -7.07 5.98
N ASP A 460 -22.23 -6.34 5.66
CA ASP A 460 -22.62 -6.05 4.30
C ASP A 460 -21.53 -5.24 3.57
N PRO A 461 -21.55 -5.26 2.22
CA PRO A 461 -20.57 -4.56 1.40
C PRO A 461 -20.33 -3.13 1.88
N VAL A 462 -19.06 -2.79 2.09
CA VAL A 462 -18.67 -1.46 2.59
C VAL A 462 -19.15 -0.36 1.65
N ALA A 463 -19.06 -0.58 0.34
CA ALA A 463 -19.56 0.35 -0.68
C ALA A 463 -21.05 0.65 -0.49
N SER A 464 -21.89 -0.37 -0.33
CA SER A 464 -23.34 -0.20 -0.11
C SER A 464 -23.66 0.55 1.18
N ARG A 465 -22.91 0.29 2.26
CA ARG A 465 -23.07 1.02 3.54
C ARG A 465 -22.68 2.49 3.40
N LEU A 466 -21.55 2.78 2.76
CA LEU A 466 -21.08 4.15 2.55
C LEU A 466 -22.01 4.93 1.61
N HIS A 467 -22.47 4.30 0.52
CA HIS A 467 -23.46 4.87 -0.39
C HIS A 467 -24.76 5.21 0.36
N THR A 468 -25.28 4.29 1.19
CA THR A 468 -26.48 4.52 2.01
C THR A 468 -26.33 5.73 2.94
N VAL A 469 -25.15 5.93 3.53
CA VAL A 469 -24.88 7.08 4.39
C VAL A 469 -24.73 8.37 3.58
N ALA A 470 -23.96 8.34 2.49
CA ALA A 470 -23.69 9.52 1.66
C ALA A 470 -24.95 10.02 0.94
N ASP A 471 -25.63 9.13 0.21
CA ASP A 471 -26.86 9.46 -0.50
C ASP A 471 -28.00 9.76 0.47
N GLY A 472 -28.14 8.96 1.53
CA GLY A 472 -29.21 9.17 2.50
C GLY A 472 -29.05 10.46 3.30
N LEU A 473 -27.86 10.79 3.82
CA LEU A 473 -27.69 12.00 4.66
C LEU A 473 -27.49 13.27 3.85
N LEU A 474 -26.81 13.23 2.70
CA LEU A 474 -26.46 14.44 1.94
C LEU A 474 -27.17 14.53 0.58
N SER A 475 -27.78 13.45 0.08
CA SER A 475 -28.45 13.39 -1.23
C SER A 475 -27.53 13.94 -2.35
N LEU A 476 -26.36 13.32 -2.48
CA LEU A 476 -25.28 13.76 -3.37
C LEU A 476 -25.47 13.34 -4.84
N SER A 477 -26.60 12.72 -5.17
CA SER A 477 -26.87 12.23 -6.52
C SER A 477 -26.76 13.35 -7.55
N GLY A 478 -25.73 13.30 -8.40
CA GLY A 478 -25.55 14.19 -9.55
C GLY A 478 -24.64 15.41 -9.35
N ILE A 479 -24.03 15.60 -8.18
CA ILE A 479 -23.08 16.71 -7.96
C ILE A 479 -21.67 16.30 -8.43
N PRO A 480 -20.99 17.10 -9.29
CA PRO A 480 -19.62 16.83 -9.71
C PRO A 480 -18.64 16.78 -8.52
N PRO A 481 -17.67 15.85 -8.51
CA PRO A 481 -16.72 15.72 -7.39
C PRO A 481 -15.93 17.00 -7.08
N LEU A 482 -15.61 17.80 -8.11
CA LEU A 482 -14.90 19.06 -7.96
C LEU A 482 -15.67 20.12 -7.15
N GLU A 483 -17.01 20.16 -7.27
CA GLU A 483 -17.83 21.11 -6.52
C GLU A 483 -17.86 20.78 -5.03
N ILE A 484 -17.94 19.48 -4.71
CA ILE A 484 -17.84 18.99 -3.33
C ILE A 484 -16.46 19.32 -2.77
N ALA A 485 -15.39 19.09 -3.53
CA ALA A 485 -14.04 19.40 -3.10
C ALA A 485 -13.85 20.89 -2.74
N LYS A 486 -14.42 21.80 -3.55
CA LYS A 486 -14.35 23.26 -3.33
C LYS A 486 -15.18 23.71 -2.13
N ASN A 487 -16.36 23.13 -1.95
CA ASN A 487 -17.36 23.66 -1.01
C ASN A 487 -17.39 22.92 0.34
N PHE A 488 -16.88 21.68 0.43
CA PHE A 488 -17.04 20.81 1.58
C PHE A 488 -15.82 20.79 2.53
N ASN A 489 -15.25 21.97 2.82
CA ASN A 489 -14.06 22.17 3.67
C ASN A 489 -14.34 22.87 5.00
N SER A 490 -15.60 23.04 5.39
CA SER A 490 -15.97 23.73 6.64
C SER A 490 -15.78 22.87 7.89
N SER A 491 -15.75 23.49 9.08
CA SER A 491 -15.76 22.75 10.36
C SER A 491 -16.97 21.84 10.50
N ALA A 492 -18.14 22.25 9.99
CA ALA A 492 -19.35 21.44 9.94
C ALA A 492 -19.18 20.22 9.01
N ALA A 493 -18.48 20.36 7.88
CA ALA A 493 -18.17 19.24 6.99
C ALA A 493 -17.23 18.22 7.67
N ALA A 494 -16.24 18.69 8.44
CA ALA A 494 -15.37 17.81 9.22
C ALA A 494 -16.12 17.05 10.33
N GLN A 495 -17.04 17.71 11.03
CA GLN A 495 -17.92 17.06 12.01
C GLN A 495 -18.83 16.02 11.34
N PHE A 496 -19.40 16.36 10.18
CA PHE A 496 -20.20 15.42 9.38
C PHE A 496 -19.38 14.18 8.99
N ARG A 497 -18.15 14.35 8.48
CA ARG A 497 -17.27 13.22 8.13
C ARG A 497 -17.05 12.27 9.31
N ARG A 498 -16.73 12.82 10.49
CA ARG A 498 -16.56 12.03 11.72
C ARG A 498 -17.85 11.31 12.12
N TYR A 499 -18.99 11.97 11.98
CA TYR A 499 -20.30 11.38 12.27
C TYR A 499 -20.62 10.23 11.30
N SER A 500 -20.52 10.46 10.00
CA SER A 500 -20.79 9.49 8.95
C SER A 500 -19.87 8.27 9.04
N ALA A 501 -18.58 8.47 9.33
CA ALA A 501 -17.64 7.39 9.57
C ALA A 501 -18.02 6.55 10.81
N ARG A 502 -18.49 7.18 11.89
CA ARG A 502 -18.99 6.45 13.07
C ARG A 502 -20.25 5.66 12.74
N LEU A 503 -21.18 6.26 12.02
CA LEU A 503 -22.46 5.63 11.65
C LEU A 503 -22.24 4.42 10.74
N ALA A 504 -21.41 4.57 9.69
CA ALA A 504 -21.07 3.47 8.78
C ALA A 504 -20.37 2.30 9.48
N ASN A 505 -19.59 2.57 10.54
CA ASN A 505 -18.91 1.53 11.31
C ASN A 505 -19.75 0.95 12.46
N ALA A 506 -20.80 1.64 12.90
CA ALA A 506 -21.64 1.20 14.01
C ALA A 506 -22.56 0.03 13.62
N THR A 507 -22.94 -0.06 12.35
CA THR A 507 -23.94 -1.03 11.87
C THR A 507 -23.35 -1.90 10.76
N ALA A 508 -23.50 -3.22 10.91
CA ALA A 508 -23.02 -4.20 9.93
C ALA A 508 -24.06 -4.47 8.81
N ASP A 509 -25.36 -4.28 9.08
CA ASP A 509 -26.48 -4.47 8.15
C ASP A 509 -26.90 -3.13 7.50
N VAL A 510 -27.00 -3.12 6.17
CA VAL A 510 -27.43 -1.98 5.36
C VAL A 510 -28.89 -1.59 5.63
N ASN A 511 -29.77 -2.54 5.95
CA ASN A 511 -31.18 -2.25 6.17
C ASN A 511 -31.41 -1.53 7.52
N GLU A 512 -30.74 -2.00 8.57
CA GLU A 512 -30.70 -1.31 9.86
C GLU A 512 -30.08 0.09 9.71
N LEU A 513 -28.97 0.20 8.98
CA LEU A 513 -28.33 1.48 8.68
C LEU A 513 -29.28 2.43 7.93
N ARG A 514 -30.03 1.92 6.94
CA ARG A 514 -31.02 2.70 6.19
C ARG A 514 -32.12 3.21 7.11
N ALA A 515 -32.63 2.40 8.03
CA ALA A 515 -33.64 2.83 9.00
C ALA A 515 -33.12 3.95 9.91
N ILE A 516 -31.87 3.85 10.38
CA ILE A 516 -31.22 4.91 11.18
C ILE A 516 -31.08 6.19 10.35
N VAL A 517 -30.62 6.10 9.11
CA VAL A 517 -30.47 7.24 8.20
C VAL A 517 -31.83 7.91 7.90
N THR A 518 -32.90 7.13 7.70
CA THR A 518 -34.26 7.66 7.53
C THR A 518 -34.73 8.41 8.78
N ALA A 519 -34.52 7.86 9.97
CA ALA A 519 -34.89 8.51 11.22
C ALA A 519 -34.15 9.86 11.41
N ILE A 520 -32.84 9.89 11.12
CA ILE A 520 -32.04 11.12 11.16
C ILE A 520 -32.57 12.15 10.17
N ASN A 521 -32.91 11.73 8.95
CA ASN A 521 -33.46 12.62 7.93
C ASN A 521 -34.79 13.24 8.34
N GLU A 522 -35.68 12.44 8.93
CA GLU A 522 -36.95 12.95 9.44
C GLU A 522 -36.72 14.00 10.53
N ASP A 523 -35.76 13.76 11.42
CA ASP A 523 -35.39 14.71 12.48
C ASP A 523 -34.71 15.97 11.92
N THR A 524 -33.86 15.83 10.90
CA THR A 524 -33.27 16.96 10.15
C THR A 524 -34.35 17.80 9.49
N LEU A 525 -35.34 17.19 8.82
CA LEU A 525 -36.43 17.94 8.20
C LEU A 525 -37.32 18.64 9.24
N LYS A 526 -37.58 18.00 10.38
CA LYS A 526 -38.26 18.64 11.51
C LYS A 526 -37.47 19.84 12.02
N PHE A 527 -36.15 19.68 12.17
CA PHE A 527 -35.25 20.76 12.58
C PHE A 527 -35.24 21.91 11.57
N GLU A 528 -35.08 21.63 10.28
CA GLU A 528 -35.05 22.64 9.21
C GLU A 528 -36.35 23.43 9.12
N ARG A 529 -37.51 22.75 9.13
CA ARG A 529 -38.82 23.41 9.11
C ARG A 529 -39.04 24.29 10.35
N ARG A 530 -38.56 23.85 11.53
CA ARG A 530 -38.65 24.62 12.78
C ARG A 530 -37.68 25.80 12.78
N SER A 531 -36.45 25.60 12.33
CA SER A 531 -35.44 26.63 12.16
C SER A 531 -35.92 27.71 11.18
N ASP A 532 -36.51 27.31 10.05
CA ASP A 532 -37.13 28.22 9.09
C ASP A 532 -38.33 28.97 9.67
N ARG A 533 -39.14 28.30 10.50
CA ARG A 533 -40.24 28.96 11.20
C ARG A 533 -39.73 30.00 12.21
N ILE A 534 -38.68 29.67 12.95
CA ILE A 534 -38.04 30.59 13.92
C ILE A 534 -37.33 31.74 13.21
N SER A 535 -36.68 31.49 12.07
CA SER A 535 -36.03 32.54 11.27
C SER A 535 -37.04 33.43 10.52
N ARG A 536 -38.22 32.90 10.15
CA ARG A 536 -39.36 33.69 9.65
C ARG A 536 -40.07 34.46 10.76
N LEU A 537 -39.98 34.02 12.01
CA LEU A 537 -40.42 34.76 13.21
C LEU A 537 -39.47 35.91 13.58
N LYS A 538 -38.55 36.32 12.68
CA LYS A 538 -37.54 37.37 12.87
C LYS A 538 -38.05 38.57 13.68
N ILE A 539 -37.48 38.66 14.90
CA ILE A 539 -37.01 39.85 15.65
C ILE A 539 -38.04 40.93 16.03
N ASP A 540 -38.99 41.30 15.18
CA ASP A 540 -39.93 42.39 15.46
C ASP A 540 -40.94 42.01 16.56
N ALA A 541 -41.34 40.75 16.65
CA ALA A 541 -42.25 40.28 17.69
C ALA A 541 -41.57 40.11 19.07
N LEU A 542 -40.26 39.85 19.11
CA LEU A 542 -39.50 39.61 20.34
C LEU A 542 -39.05 40.92 21.01
N LEU A 543 -38.78 41.98 20.24
CA LEU A 543 -38.47 43.31 20.80
C LEU A 543 -39.71 44.04 21.34
N VAL A 544 -40.89 43.82 20.74
CA VAL A 544 -42.13 44.48 21.18
C VAL A 544 -42.74 43.80 22.42
N GLY A 545 -42.50 42.50 22.62
CA GLY A 545 -43.06 41.73 23.74
C GLY A 545 -42.39 41.97 25.10
N ILE A 546 -41.14 42.43 25.13
CA ILE A 546 -40.35 42.56 26.38
C ILE A 546 -40.59 43.91 27.08
N ALA A 547 -41.12 44.92 26.38
CA ALA A 547 -41.36 46.24 26.97
C ALA A 547 -42.68 46.35 27.76
N ALA A 548 -43.58 45.34 27.74
CA ALA A 548 -44.98 45.57 28.09
C ALA A 548 -45.58 44.76 29.26
N LYS A 549 -44.88 43.85 29.95
CA LYS A 549 -45.48 43.18 31.13
C LYS A 549 -44.47 42.83 32.25
N PRO A 550 -44.87 42.98 33.54
CA PRO A 550 -44.03 42.60 34.66
C PRO A 550 -43.96 41.08 34.81
N LEU A 551 -42.75 40.60 35.13
CA LEU A 551 -42.28 39.20 35.14
C LEU A 551 -43.01 38.23 36.09
N GLY A 552 -44.03 38.66 36.84
CA GLY A 552 -44.62 37.89 37.94
C GLY A 552 -45.67 36.84 37.52
N ASP A 553 -46.45 37.11 36.47
CA ASP A 553 -47.65 36.30 36.15
C ASP A 553 -47.43 35.25 35.05
N LEU A 554 -46.21 35.11 34.52
CA LEU A 554 -45.90 34.21 33.39
C LEU A 554 -45.43 32.81 33.81
N ILE A 555 -45.34 32.54 35.12
CA ILE A 555 -44.77 31.27 35.63
C ILE A 555 -45.85 30.18 35.78
N ASP A 556 -47.14 30.53 35.81
CA ASP A 556 -48.21 29.61 36.25
C ASP A 556 -49.05 28.96 35.14
N ASN A 557 -48.67 29.06 33.86
CA ASN A 557 -49.39 28.36 32.79
C ASN A 557 -48.50 27.51 31.89
N GLN A 558 -48.85 26.22 31.84
CA GLN A 558 -48.31 25.15 31.01
C GLN A 558 -48.16 25.59 29.53
N MET A 559 -46.95 25.92 29.10
CA MET A 559 -46.48 25.83 27.70
C MET A 559 -44.95 25.96 27.59
N LEU A 560 -44.43 25.41 26.51
CA LEU A 560 -43.01 25.26 26.11
C LEU A 560 -42.15 26.55 26.24
N PHE A 561 -41.44 26.75 27.36
CA PHE A 561 -40.53 27.90 27.54
C PHE A 561 -39.03 27.59 27.65
N GLY A 562 -38.62 26.31 27.52
CA GLY A 562 -37.20 25.98 27.33
C GLY A 562 -36.58 26.71 26.14
N SER A 563 -37.39 27.02 25.12
CA SER A 563 -37.01 27.68 23.86
C SER A 563 -36.65 29.18 23.98
N VAL A 564 -37.16 29.88 25.00
CA VAL A 564 -36.99 31.35 25.13
C VAL A 564 -35.84 31.68 26.08
N ALA A 565 -35.70 30.93 27.18
CA ALA A 565 -34.65 31.15 28.17
C ALA A 565 -33.24 30.87 27.61
N ALA A 566 -33.07 29.82 26.81
CA ALA A 566 -31.75 29.50 26.23
C ALA A 566 -31.38 30.39 25.02
N ALA A 567 -32.37 30.87 24.26
CA ALA A 567 -32.16 31.90 23.23
C ALA A 567 -31.75 33.25 23.84
N TRP A 568 -32.34 33.60 24.99
CA TRP A 568 -31.98 34.76 25.80
C TRP A 568 -30.55 34.66 26.36
N ILE A 569 -30.14 33.49 26.86
CA ILE A 569 -28.75 33.24 27.32
C ILE A 569 -27.74 33.38 26.17
N TYR A 570 -28.06 32.87 24.97
CA TYR A 570 -27.20 33.00 23.79
C TYR A 570 -27.02 34.46 23.35
N GLU A 571 -28.09 35.25 23.30
CA GLU A 571 -28.05 36.68 22.96
C GLU A 571 -27.28 37.52 23.98
N LEU A 572 -27.38 37.21 25.28
CA LEU A 572 -26.63 37.89 26.34
C LEU A 572 -25.12 37.60 26.30
N MET A 573 -24.73 36.46 25.71
CA MET A 573 -23.35 35.98 25.67
C MET A 573 -22.63 36.32 24.37
N LYS A 574 -23.33 36.48 23.24
CA LYS A 574 -22.67 36.65 21.93
C LYS A 574 -21.77 37.90 21.82
N ASP A 575 -22.12 38.98 22.52
CA ASP A 575 -21.42 40.28 22.44
C ASP A 575 -20.29 40.44 23.48
N LYS A 576 -20.08 39.46 24.38
CA LYS A 576 -19.14 39.55 25.50
C LYS A 576 -17.93 38.61 25.41
N ILE A 577 -17.72 37.97 24.26
CA ILE A 577 -16.77 36.87 24.15
C ILE A 577 -15.61 37.23 23.20
N PRO A 578 -14.35 37.02 23.60
CA PRO A 578 -13.19 37.22 22.74
C PRO A 578 -13.23 36.33 21.49
N SER A 579 -12.78 36.86 20.34
CA SER A 579 -12.78 36.17 19.04
C SER A 579 -12.03 34.83 19.02
N ALA A 580 -11.11 34.58 19.95
CA ALA A 580 -10.40 33.31 20.10
C ALA A 580 -11.27 32.13 20.59
N PHE A 581 -12.49 32.40 21.08
CA PHE A 581 -13.41 31.38 21.61
C PHE A 581 -14.62 31.10 20.70
N SER A 582 -14.76 31.78 19.56
CA SER A 582 -15.94 31.68 18.68
C SER A 582 -16.19 30.27 18.16
N ASP A 583 -15.15 29.53 17.79
CA ASP A 583 -15.28 28.20 17.20
C ASP A 583 -15.85 27.16 18.19
N LYS A 584 -15.37 27.17 19.44
CA LYS A 584 -15.86 26.31 20.54
C LYS A 584 -17.27 26.70 21.03
N LEU A 585 -17.64 27.98 20.92
CA LEU A 585 -19.00 28.43 21.25
C LEU A 585 -20.02 28.18 20.14
N SER A 586 -19.57 28.01 18.90
CA SER A 586 -20.44 27.50 17.85
C SER A 586 -20.98 26.12 18.23
N GLU A 587 -20.17 25.26 18.86
CA GLU A 587 -20.58 23.92 19.32
C GLU A 587 -21.56 24.00 20.51
N ILE A 588 -21.30 24.86 21.49
CA ILE A 588 -22.18 25.05 22.65
C ILE A 588 -23.52 25.69 22.23
N SER A 589 -23.50 26.69 21.36
CA SER A 589 -24.73 27.29 20.82
C SER A 589 -25.56 26.32 19.98
N GLN A 590 -24.93 25.32 19.36
CA GLN A 590 -25.61 24.24 18.63
C GLN A 590 -26.27 23.22 19.56
N ILE A 591 -25.60 22.82 20.64
CA ILE A 591 -26.21 21.98 21.70
C ILE A 591 -27.40 22.73 22.32
N ILE A 592 -27.25 24.04 22.53
CA ILE A 592 -28.35 24.88 22.99
C ILE A 592 -29.49 24.89 21.96
N LEU A 593 -29.22 25.12 20.67
CA LEU A 593 -30.24 25.09 19.60
C LEU A 593 -30.91 23.71 19.42
N SER A 594 -30.20 22.61 19.61
CA SER A 594 -30.78 21.25 19.54
C SER A 594 -31.72 20.97 20.73
N ILE A 595 -31.34 21.42 21.93
CA ILE A 595 -32.20 21.40 23.13
C ILE A 595 -33.44 22.29 22.91
N LEU A 596 -33.25 23.50 22.37
CA LEU A 596 -34.30 24.48 22.06
C LEU A 596 -35.33 23.98 21.04
N THR A 597 -34.90 23.15 20.09
CA THR A 597 -35.73 22.60 19.00
C THR A 597 -36.16 21.16 19.23
N SER A 598 -35.77 20.56 20.38
CA SER A 598 -35.98 19.16 20.75
C SER A 598 -35.57 18.17 19.66
N SER A 599 -34.54 18.51 18.88
CA SER A 599 -34.03 17.67 17.78
C SER A 599 -32.68 17.07 18.19
N SER A 600 -32.32 15.91 17.65
CA SER A 600 -31.04 15.27 17.98
C SER A 600 -29.86 16.17 17.54
N PRO A 601 -28.73 16.17 18.26
CA PRO A 601 -27.50 16.85 17.83
C PRO A 601 -27.06 16.44 16.41
N ASP A 602 -27.30 15.18 16.05
CA ASP A 602 -26.96 14.61 14.75
C ASP A 602 -27.74 15.27 13.60
N ALA A 603 -29.03 15.56 13.82
CA ALA A 603 -29.88 16.23 12.85
C ALA A 603 -29.38 17.65 12.49
N VAL A 604 -28.76 18.34 13.46
CA VAL A 604 -28.18 19.68 13.28
C VAL A 604 -26.91 19.62 12.44
N ILE A 605 -26.03 18.63 12.70
CA ILE A 605 -24.79 18.43 11.93
C ILE A 605 -25.14 18.17 10.46
N VAL A 606 -26.08 17.26 10.20
CA VAL A 606 -26.53 16.92 8.84
C VAL A 606 -27.17 18.11 8.13
N SER A 607 -28.06 18.86 8.80
CA SER A 607 -28.68 20.06 8.22
C SER A 607 -27.65 21.09 7.78
N ARG A 608 -26.63 21.34 8.61
CA ARG A 608 -25.57 22.31 8.26
C ARG A 608 -24.68 21.84 7.12
N ALA A 609 -24.36 20.55 7.08
CA ALA A 609 -23.63 19.98 5.96
C ALA A 609 -24.41 20.16 4.65
N ARG A 610 -25.73 19.90 4.65
CA ARG A 610 -26.63 20.19 3.51
C ARG A 610 -26.65 21.67 3.16
N GLN A 611 -26.80 22.56 4.15
CA GLN A 611 -26.79 24.00 3.90
C GLN A 611 -25.45 24.50 3.34
N ALA A 612 -24.32 23.93 3.77
CA ALA A 612 -23.00 24.28 3.25
C ALA A 612 -22.85 23.90 1.77
N MET A 613 -23.53 22.83 1.34
CA MET A 613 -23.61 22.47 -0.08
C MET A 613 -24.59 23.35 -0.85
N HIS A 614 -25.79 23.61 -0.31
CA HIS A 614 -26.84 24.37 -0.98
C HIS A 614 -26.63 25.90 -1.03
N LYS A 615 -25.84 26.50 -0.12
CA LYS A 615 -25.60 27.96 -0.12
C LYS A 615 -24.65 28.45 -1.23
N LYS A 616 -24.04 27.54 -2.00
CA LYS A 616 -23.00 27.86 -2.97
C LYS A 616 -23.14 27.14 -4.33
N LEU A 617 -24.23 26.39 -4.50
CA LEU A 617 -24.82 26.05 -5.79
C LEU A 617 -25.85 27.13 -6.12
#